data_AF-A0AAD2CSI9-F1
#
_entry.id   AF-A0AAD2CSI9-F1
#
_cell.length_a   1.000
_cell.length_b   1.000
_cell.length_c   1.000
_cell.angle_alpha   90.00
_cell.angle_beta   90.00
_cell.angle_gamma   90.00
#
_symmetry.space_group_name_H-M   'P 1'
#
loop_
_entity.id
_entity.type
_entity.pdbx_description
1 polymer ?
#
loop_
_entity_poly.entity_id
_entity_poly.type
_entity_poly.pdbx_seq_one_letter_code
_entity_poly.pdbx_strand_id
1 'polypeptide(L)'
;MAQTSNLRASPRLGKRKPEDPPSATTTVKSPKDKVAKTETSEEAKTEIKLDGFNINFALIKAEEVKSFRELKDHPVGTLQGIGPKYAGELEKLGLKTIQQMADYKFYHLAKCIKTLAQTEETGNRLESSKMNLESGLIKEFEPYALKDLLEQPIHALQGLSPAADKTFDALGVKTIEQFADFKYFHWAEAIVTAAKWEL
;
A
#
# COMPACT_ATOMS: atom_id res chain seq x y z
N MET A 1 26.81 11.24 -50.31
CA MET A 1 25.36 11.46 -50.11
C MET A 1 25.20 11.98 -48.69
N ALA A 2 24.81 13.26 -48.54
CA ALA A 2 24.71 13.93 -47.24
C ALA A 2 23.32 13.69 -46.64
N GLN A 3 23.25 13.18 -45.40
CA GLN A 3 22.00 13.04 -44.65
C GLN A 3 21.80 14.29 -43.77
N THR A 4 20.70 14.99 -44.03
CA THR A 4 20.25 16.17 -43.31
C THR A 4 19.51 15.77 -42.03
N SER A 5 20.06 16.19 -40.89
CA SER A 5 19.47 16.06 -39.55
C SER A 5 18.34 17.07 -39.35
N ASN A 6 17.15 16.60 -38.99
CA ASN A 6 15.97 17.43 -38.75
C ASN A 6 15.72 17.51 -37.23
N LEU A 7 16.19 18.59 -36.58
CA LEU A 7 15.85 18.91 -35.19
C LEU A 7 14.44 19.50 -35.13
N ARG A 8 13.49 18.81 -34.47
CA ARG A 8 12.20 19.39 -34.08
C ARG A 8 12.30 19.96 -32.67
N ALA A 9 12.03 21.26 -32.54
CA ALA A 9 11.94 21.97 -31.28
C ALA A 9 10.65 21.59 -30.51
N SER A 10 10.78 21.34 -29.20
CA SER A 10 9.67 21.04 -28.30
C SER A 10 8.89 22.32 -27.90
N PRO A 11 7.57 22.25 -27.66
CA PRO A 11 6.76 23.39 -27.27
C PRO A 11 6.99 23.78 -25.80
N ARG A 12 7.10 25.09 -25.54
CA ARG A 12 7.21 25.69 -24.20
C ARG A 12 5.92 25.48 -23.40
N LEU A 13 6.04 24.95 -22.18
CA LEU A 13 4.96 24.89 -21.18
C LEU A 13 4.50 26.31 -20.79
N GLY A 14 3.19 26.55 -20.94
CA GLY A 14 2.53 27.77 -20.49
C GLY A 14 2.44 27.85 -18.97
N LYS A 15 2.75 29.03 -18.42
CA LYS A 15 2.63 29.38 -17.00
C LYS A 15 1.15 29.39 -16.58
N ARG A 16 0.77 28.51 -15.64
CA ARG A 16 -0.55 28.57 -14.99
C ARG A 16 -0.58 29.69 -13.96
N LYS A 17 -1.67 30.45 -13.93
CA LYS A 17 -1.98 31.48 -12.91
C LYS A 17 -2.30 30.81 -11.56
N PRO A 18 -1.98 31.46 -10.44
CA PRO A 18 -2.44 31.04 -9.11
C PRO A 18 -3.95 31.33 -8.97
N GLU A 19 -4.70 30.35 -8.46
CA GLU A 19 -6.11 30.49 -8.07
C GLU A 19 -6.19 30.93 -6.60
N ASP A 20 -7.14 31.83 -6.31
CA ASP A 20 -7.37 32.40 -4.99
C ASP A 20 -8.03 31.40 -4.01
N PRO A 21 -7.74 31.50 -2.70
CA PRO A 21 -8.31 30.59 -1.69
C PRO A 21 -9.79 30.92 -1.36
N PRO A 22 -10.62 29.90 -1.05
CA PRO A 22 -12.03 30.09 -0.71
C PRO A 22 -12.21 30.71 0.69
N SER A 23 -13.11 31.70 0.75
CA SER A 23 -13.51 32.45 1.94
C SER A 23 -14.42 31.61 2.86
N ALA A 24 -14.08 31.54 4.15
CA ALA A 24 -14.84 30.81 5.17
C ALA A 24 -15.83 31.74 5.90
N THR A 25 -17.13 31.40 5.85
CA THR A 25 -18.18 32.07 6.63
C THR A 25 -18.46 31.29 7.91
N THR A 26 -18.10 31.87 9.04
CA THR A 26 -18.38 31.38 10.40
C THR A 26 -19.72 31.92 10.89
N THR A 27 -20.67 31.05 11.24
CA THR A 27 -21.91 31.44 11.92
C THR A 27 -21.89 30.96 13.37
N VAL A 28 -21.73 31.91 14.28
CA VAL A 28 -21.79 31.75 15.74
C VAL A 28 -23.26 31.70 16.19
N LYS A 29 -23.63 30.71 17.00
CA LYS A 29 -24.84 30.74 17.84
C LYS A 29 -24.46 30.32 19.27
N SER A 30 -24.68 31.24 20.22
CA SER A 30 -24.54 31.05 21.67
C SER A 30 -25.94 30.86 22.32
N PRO A 31 -26.07 30.64 23.64
CA PRO A 31 -26.75 29.47 24.20
C PRO A 31 -28.06 29.83 24.91
N LYS A 32 -28.89 28.83 25.24
CA LYS A 32 -30.03 29.00 26.16
C LYS A 32 -29.98 27.99 27.31
N ASP A 33 -30.37 28.52 28.46
CA ASP A 33 -30.22 28.03 29.83
C ASP A 33 -31.09 26.82 30.23
N LYS A 34 -30.54 26.11 31.25
CA LYS A 34 -31.15 25.50 32.44
C LYS A 34 -32.38 24.59 32.30
N VAL A 35 -32.30 23.39 32.90
CA VAL A 35 -32.99 23.04 34.16
C VAL A 35 -32.29 21.80 34.79
N ALA A 36 -32.06 21.86 36.10
CA ALA A 36 -31.46 20.83 36.93
C ALA A 36 -32.45 19.72 37.31
N LYS A 37 -31.99 18.46 37.40
CA LYS A 37 -32.71 17.41 38.14
C LYS A 37 -31.81 16.26 38.58
N THR A 38 -31.65 16.18 39.90
CA THR A 38 -31.56 15.00 40.80
C THR A 38 -30.40 14.01 40.61
N GLU A 39 -29.43 14.15 41.50
CA GLU A 39 -28.31 13.25 41.77
C GLU A 39 -28.79 11.96 42.45
N THR A 40 -28.49 10.84 41.82
CA THR A 40 -28.38 9.53 42.49
C THR A 40 -26.93 9.14 42.26
N SER A 41 -26.14 9.00 43.33
CA SER A 41 -24.70 8.78 43.26
C SER A 41 -24.40 7.36 42.79
N GLU A 42 -24.43 7.19 41.47
CA GLU A 42 -23.80 6.09 40.75
C GLU A 42 -22.29 6.34 40.77
N GLU A 43 -21.52 5.42 41.35
CA GLU A 43 -20.06 5.49 41.37
C GLU A 43 -19.55 5.64 39.93
N ALA A 44 -19.13 6.86 39.59
CA ALA A 44 -18.65 7.23 38.28
C ALA A 44 -17.35 6.45 38.00
N LYS A 45 -17.49 5.27 37.40
CA LYS A 45 -16.39 4.59 36.71
C LYS A 45 -15.87 5.59 35.69
N THR A 46 -14.71 6.17 35.98
CA THR A 46 -13.99 7.01 35.05
C THR A 46 -13.64 6.11 33.87
N GLU A 47 -14.44 6.18 32.81
CA GLU A 47 -14.17 5.50 31.56
C GLU A 47 -12.88 6.11 31.01
N ILE A 48 -11.76 5.43 31.25
CA ILE A 48 -10.49 5.79 30.64
C ILE A 48 -10.71 5.60 29.15
N LYS A 49 -10.91 6.71 28.45
CA LYS A 49 -10.94 6.73 27.00
C LYS A 49 -9.53 6.33 26.58
N LEU A 50 -9.37 5.07 26.18
CA LEU A 50 -8.14 4.62 25.54
C LEU A 50 -8.04 5.39 24.23
N ASP A 51 -7.18 6.40 24.24
CA ASP A 51 -6.82 7.14 23.04
C ASP A 51 -6.19 6.12 22.07
N GLY A 52 -6.90 5.83 20.98
CA GLY A 52 -6.45 4.86 19.97
C GLY A 52 -5.08 5.25 19.39
N PHE A 53 -4.36 4.26 18.84
CA PHE A 53 -3.04 4.45 18.27
C PHE A 53 -3.05 5.39 17.05
N ASN A 54 -1.88 5.90 16.65
CA ASN A 54 -1.73 6.86 15.55
C ASN A 54 -1.97 6.27 14.14
N ILE A 55 -2.55 5.07 14.02
CA ILE A 55 -2.79 4.37 12.74
C ILE A 55 -4.28 4.05 12.51
N ASN A 56 -5.19 4.87 13.05
CA ASN A 56 -6.64 4.66 12.97
C ASN A 56 -7.19 4.48 11.54
N PHE A 57 -6.53 5.02 10.52
CA PHE A 57 -6.92 4.83 9.11
C PHE A 57 -6.53 3.47 8.52
N ALA A 58 -5.64 2.72 9.17
CA ALA A 58 -5.18 1.42 8.70
C ALA A 58 -5.98 0.26 9.33
N LEU A 59 -6.70 0.51 10.43
CA LEU A 59 -7.36 -0.51 11.24
C LEU A 59 -8.88 -0.32 11.26
N ILE A 60 -9.61 -1.42 11.45
CA ILE A 60 -11.02 -1.32 11.80
C ILE A 60 -11.19 -0.73 13.21
N LYS A 61 -12.32 -0.05 13.45
CA LYS A 61 -12.57 0.72 14.68
C LYS A 61 -12.36 -0.07 15.98
N ALA A 62 -12.69 -1.36 15.97
CA ALA A 62 -12.58 -2.25 17.13
C ALA A 62 -11.13 -2.57 17.53
N GLU A 63 -10.19 -2.41 16.60
CA GLU A 63 -8.78 -2.82 16.77
C GLU A 63 -7.84 -1.62 16.92
N GLU A 64 -8.35 -0.39 16.87
CA GLU A 64 -7.57 0.86 17.01
C GLU A 64 -6.86 1.02 18.37
N VAL A 65 -7.21 0.19 19.37
CA VAL A 65 -6.65 0.20 20.72
C VAL A 65 -5.64 -0.94 20.97
N LYS A 66 -5.32 -1.74 19.94
CA LYS A 66 -4.37 -2.86 20.05
C LYS A 66 -2.95 -2.43 19.75
N SER A 67 -2.00 -2.98 20.49
CA SER A 67 -0.57 -2.79 20.24
C SER A 67 -0.14 -3.43 18.90
N PHE A 68 0.93 -2.95 18.28
CA PHE A 68 1.49 -3.58 17.08
C PHE A 68 1.93 -5.03 17.31
N ARG A 69 2.42 -5.35 18.52
CA ARG A 69 2.77 -6.72 18.94
C ARG A 69 1.57 -7.66 18.93
N GLU A 70 0.38 -7.20 19.31
CA GLU A 70 -0.86 -7.97 19.18
C GLU A 70 -1.32 -8.01 17.71
N LEU A 71 -1.36 -6.85 17.04
CA LEU A 71 -1.92 -6.72 15.69
C LEU A 71 -1.25 -7.59 14.64
N LYS A 72 0.07 -7.81 14.71
CA LYS A 72 0.75 -8.64 13.70
C LYS A 72 0.16 -10.05 13.58
N ASP A 73 -0.38 -10.60 14.67
CA ASP A 73 -0.93 -11.96 14.70
C ASP A 73 -2.44 -11.97 14.40
N HIS A 74 -3.06 -10.78 14.24
CA HIS A 74 -4.47 -10.67 13.90
C HIS A 74 -4.76 -11.01 12.42
N PRO A 75 -6.02 -11.39 12.11
CA PRO A 75 -6.44 -11.65 10.75
C PRO A 75 -6.27 -10.44 9.81
N VAL A 76 -6.07 -10.68 8.52
CA VAL A 76 -5.96 -9.61 7.52
C VAL A 76 -7.21 -8.69 7.45
N GLY A 77 -8.38 -9.20 7.84
CA GLY A 77 -9.62 -8.43 7.95
C GLY A 77 -9.58 -7.31 9.01
N THR A 78 -8.58 -7.30 9.89
CA THR A 78 -8.31 -6.19 10.82
C THR A 78 -7.88 -4.91 10.09
N LEU A 79 -7.34 -5.02 8.86
CA LEU A 79 -6.96 -3.86 8.06
C LEU A 79 -8.19 -3.20 7.42
N GLN A 80 -8.31 -1.88 7.58
CA GLN A 80 -9.46 -1.12 7.05
C GLN A 80 -9.55 -1.22 5.53
N GLY A 81 -10.66 -1.77 5.03
CA GLY A 81 -10.89 -1.97 3.59
C GLY A 81 -10.68 -3.41 3.11
N ILE A 82 -10.24 -4.33 3.98
CA ILE A 82 -10.26 -5.77 3.71
C ILE A 82 -11.56 -6.37 4.25
N GLY A 83 -12.58 -6.43 3.40
CA GLY A 83 -13.84 -7.12 3.71
C GLY A 83 -13.71 -8.65 3.62
N PRO A 84 -14.77 -9.41 3.98
CA PRO A 84 -14.74 -10.88 3.98
C PRO A 84 -14.34 -11.50 2.64
N LYS A 85 -14.76 -10.88 1.52
CA LYS A 85 -14.37 -11.30 0.18
C LYS A 85 -12.86 -11.19 -0.05
N TYR A 86 -12.25 -10.04 0.29
CA TYR A 86 -10.81 -9.82 0.12
C TYR A 86 -9.99 -10.71 1.05
N ALA A 87 -10.44 -10.88 2.29
CA ALA A 87 -9.83 -11.82 3.23
C ALA A 87 -9.84 -13.26 2.68
N GLY A 88 -10.95 -13.71 2.09
CA GLY A 88 -11.05 -15.02 1.47
C GLY A 88 -10.13 -15.21 0.25
N GLU A 89 -9.90 -14.16 -0.55
CA GLU A 89 -8.92 -14.20 -1.64
C GLU A 89 -7.48 -14.30 -1.10
N LEU A 90 -7.13 -13.51 -0.09
CA LEU A 90 -5.81 -13.58 0.56
C LEU A 90 -5.56 -14.94 1.22
N GLU A 91 -6.58 -15.56 1.82
CA GLU A 91 -6.48 -16.88 2.42
C GLU A 91 -6.14 -17.97 1.39
N LYS A 92 -6.60 -17.86 0.13
CA LYS A 92 -6.20 -18.79 -0.95
C LYS A 92 -4.70 -18.74 -1.26
N LEU A 93 -4.04 -17.61 -0.96
CA LEU A 93 -2.59 -17.44 -1.04
C LEU A 93 -1.86 -17.88 0.23
N GLY A 94 -2.59 -18.36 1.25
CA GLY A 94 -2.05 -18.68 2.57
C GLY A 94 -1.82 -17.46 3.46
N LEU A 95 -2.40 -16.30 3.12
CA LEU A 95 -2.21 -15.03 3.83
C LEU A 95 -3.40 -14.74 4.75
N LYS A 96 -3.35 -15.30 5.96
CA LYS A 96 -4.42 -15.19 6.96
C LYS A 96 -4.16 -14.08 7.97
N THR A 97 -2.90 -13.82 8.30
CA THR A 97 -2.51 -12.83 9.31
C THR A 97 -1.73 -11.65 8.72
N ILE A 98 -1.69 -10.54 9.46
CA ILE A 98 -0.89 -9.37 9.11
C ILE A 98 0.60 -9.74 8.99
N GLN A 99 1.12 -10.59 9.87
CA GLN A 99 2.50 -11.11 9.81
C GLN A 99 2.77 -11.85 8.49
N GLN A 100 1.86 -12.71 8.05
CA GLN A 100 2.04 -13.46 6.80
C GLN A 100 2.03 -12.53 5.57
N MET A 101 1.20 -11.49 5.57
CA MET A 101 1.25 -10.46 4.52
C MET A 101 2.58 -9.71 4.54
N ALA A 102 3.05 -9.32 5.72
CA ALA A 102 4.31 -8.59 5.88
C ALA A 102 5.52 -9.39 5.40
N ASP A 103 5.56 -10.70 5.67
CA ASP A 103 6.67 -11.59 5.31
C ASP A 103 6.57 -12.17 3.89
N TYR A 104 5.58 -11.73 3.10
CA TYR A 104 5.31 -12.33 1.81
C TYR A 104 6.40 -12.00 0.79
N LYS A 105 7.31 -12.96 0.57
CA LYS A 105 8.52 -12.77 -0.27
C LYS A 105 8.27 -12.17 -1.65
N PHE A 106 7.14 -12.49 -2.30
CA PHE A 106 6.84 -11.98 -3.64
C PHE A 106 6.51 -10.49 -3.64
N TYR A 107 5.91 -10.00 -2.56
CA TYR A 107 5.69 -8.57 -2.37
C TYR A 107 7.03 -7.82 -2.21
N HIS A 108 7.95 -8.36 -1.41
CA HIS A 108 9.29 -7.78 -1.28
C HIS A 108 10.05 -7.78 -2.62
N LEU A 109 9.95 -8.86 -3.40
CA LEU A 109 10.56 -8.91 -4.72
C LEU A 109 9.96 -7.85 -5.66
N ALA A 110 8.64 -7.71 -5.70
CA ALA A 110 7.97 -6.67 -6.49
C ALA A 110 8.42 -5.26 -6.09
N LYS A 111 8.52 -4.97 -4.79
CA LYS A 111 9.06 -3.71 -4.27
C LYS A 111 10.50 -3.48 -4.72
N CYS A 112 11.37 -4.48 -4.61
CA CYS A 112 12.76 -4.38 -5.04
C CYS A 112 12.87 -4.09 -6.54
N ILE A 113 12.08 -4.79 -7.38
CA ILE A 113 12.02 -4.52 -8.83
C ILE A 113 11.63 -3.07 -9.06
N LYS A 114 10.55 -2.60 -8.43
CA LYS A 114 10.08 -1.22 -8.57
C LYS A 114 11.13 -0.19 -8.16
N THR A 115 11.77 -0.39 -7.01
CA THR A 115 12.82 0.52 -6.53
C THR A 115 14.03 0.54 -7.47
N LEU A 116 14.51 -0.62 -7.91
CA LEU A 116 15.68 -0.72 -8.79
C LEU A 116 15.39 -0.22 -10.21
N ALA A 117 14.16 -0.38 -10.72
CA ALA A 117 13.74 0.18 -11.99
C ALA A 117 13.94 1.71 -12.08
N GLN A 118 13.91 2.41 -10.94
CA GLN A 118 14.19 3.85 -10.87
C GLN A 118 15.65 4.20 -11.18
N THR A 119 16.57 3.25 -10.99
CA THR A 119 18.01 3.40 -11.26
C THR A 119 18.42 2.95 -12.66
N GLU A 120 17.51 2.32 -13.41
CA GLU A 120 17.81 1.78 -14.73
C GLU A 120 17.90 2.89 -15.78
N GLU A 121 19.00 2.93 -16.54
CA GLU A 121 19.17 3.82 -17.67
C GLU A 121 18.43 3.28 -18.90
N THR A 122 17.51 4.09 -19.44
CA THR A 122 16.72 3.70 -20.62
C THR A 122 17.62 3.55 -21.85
N GLY A 123 17.63 2.37 -22.47
CA GLY A 123 18.36 2.09 -23.72
C GLY A 123 19.85 1.75 -23.55
N ASN A 124 20.37 1.70 -22.31
CA ASN A 124 21.79 1.43 -22.04
C ASN A 124 22.06 0.04 -21.44
N ARG A 125 21.10 -0.90 -21.55
CA ARG A 125 21.35 -2.28 -21.13
C ARG A 125 22.20 -2.98 -22.19
N LEU A 126 23.40 -3.44 -21.80
CA LEU A 126 24.24 -4.26 -22.68
C LEU A 126 23.53 -5.58 -23.00
N GLU A 127 23.58 -6.03 -24.25
CA GLU A 127 22.98 -7.30 -24.68
C GLU A 127 23.55 -8.52 -23.92
N SER A 128 24.78 -8.41 -23.42
CA SER A 128 25.46 -9.43 -22.62
C SER A 128 25.17 -9.34 -21.12
N SER A 129 24.42 -8.34 -20.65
CA SER A 129 24.13 -8.16 -19.23
C SER A 129 23.16 -9.22 -18.72
N LYS A 130 23.65 -10.07 -17.83
CA LYS A 130 22.85 -11.05 -17.10
C LYS A 130 21.88 -10.34 -16.14
N MET A 131 20.66 -10.86 -16.02
CA MET A 131 19.67 -10.35 -15.07
C MET A 131 20.01 -10.78 -13.64
N ASN A 132 20.04 -9.84 -12.69
CA ASN A 132 20.40 -10.11 -11.29
C ASN A 132 19.27 -10.78 -10.48
N LEU A 133 18.10 -10.97 -11.09
CA LEU A 133 16.89 -11.51 -10.46
C LEU A 133 16.44 -12.85 -11.09
N GLU A 134 17.39 -13.62 -11.63
CA GLU A 134 17.09 -14.89 -12.33
C GLU A 134 16.31 -15.89 -11.47
N SER A 135 16.55 -15.95 -10.15
CA SER A 135 15.80 -16.83 -9.24
C SER A 135 14.48 -16.23 -8.73
N GLY A 136 14.15 -15.01 -9.15
CA GLY A 136 12.93 -14.30 -8.76
C GLY A 136 11.90 -14.23 -9.89
N LEU A 137 12.29 -14.53 -11.13
CA LEU A 137 11.47 -14.39 -12.33
C LEU A 137 11.33 -15.74 -13.01
N ILE A 138 10.20 -15.99 -13.67
CA ILE A 138 10.13 -17.13 -14.59
C ILE A 138 10.96 -16.81 -15.84
N LYS A 139 11.52 -17.85 -16.46
CA LYS A 139 12.50 -17.74 -17.56
C LYS A 139 12.06 -16.86 -18.74
N GLU A 140 10.76 -16.81 -19.01
CA GLU A 140 10.18 -15.98 -20.07
C GLU A 140 10.37 -14.47 -19.83
N PHE A 141 10.38 -14.02 -18.58
CA PHE A 141 10.47 -12.59 -18.24
C PHE A 141 11.89 -12.14 -17.83
N GLU A 142 12.85 -13.05 -17.68
CA GLU A 142 14.27 -12.70 -17.38
C GLU A 142 14.91 -11.70 -18.39
N PRO A 143 14.57 -11.72 -19.70
CA PRO A 143 15.14 -10.77 -20.66
C PRO A 143 14.65 -9.33 -20.51
N TYR A 144 13.52 -9.10 -19.82
CA TYR A 144 12.89 -7.78 -19.73
C TYR A 144 13.73 -6.81 -18.90
N ALA A 145 13.73 -5.53 -19.28
CA ALA A 145 14.26 -4.46 -18.43
C ALA A 145 13.43 -4.34 -17.15
N LEU A 146 14.00 -3.82 -16.06
CA LEU A 146 13.28 -3.66 -14.79
C LEU A 146 12.06 -2.74 -14.93
N LYS A 147 12.16 -1.70 -15.77
CA LYS A 147 11.01 -0.84 -16.10
C LYS A 147 9.92 -1.60 -16.85
N ASP A 148 10.28 -2.44 -17.82
CA ASP A 148 9.31 -3.22 -18.59
C ASP A 148 8.67 -4.33 -17.74
N LEU A 149 9.39 -4.84 -16.73
CA LEU A 149 8.88 -5.81 -15.75
C LEU A 149 7.73 -5.27 -14.91
N LEU A 150 7.68 -3.96 -14.66
CA LEU A 150 6.63 -3.34 -13.85
C LEU A 150 5.23 -3.50 -14.46
N GLU A 151 5.16 -3.58 -15.79
CA GLU A 151 3.92 -3.77 -16.56
C GLU A 151 3.53 -5.26 -16.70
N GLN A 152 4.43 -6.18 -16.34
CA GLN A 152 4.18 -7.62 -16.48
C GLN A 152 3.21 -8.13 -15.41
N PRO A 153 2.49 -9.23 -15.71
CA PRO A 153 1.57 -9.85 -14.77
C PRO A 153 2.31 -10.43 -13.54
N ILE A 154 1.58 -10.64 -12.46
CA ILE A 154 2.15 -11.05 -11.17
C ILE A 154 2.79 -12.45 -11.24
N HIS A 155 2.24 -13.38 -12.04
CA HIS A 155 2.85 -14.69 -12.25
C HIS A 155 4.23 -14.64 -12.94
N ALA A 156 4.67 -13.48 -13.45
CA ALA A 156 6.06 -13.31 -13.89
C ALA A 156 7.06 -13.54 -12.74
N LEU A 157 6.62 -13.35 -11.48
CA LEU A 157 7.40 -13.68 -10.29
C LEU A 157 7.44 -15.20 -10.07
N GLN A 158 8.63 -15.77 -10.04
CA GLN A 158 8.84 -17.22 -9.93
C GLN A 158 8.25 -17.78 -8.63
N GLY A 159 7.29 -18.70 -8.76
CA GLY A 159 6.61 -19.34 -7.62
C GLY A 159 5.16 -18.88 -7.45
N LEU A 160 4.71 -17.89 -8.22
CA LEU A 160 3.29 -17.57 -8.39
C LEU A 160 2.75 -18.27 -9.63
N SER A 161 1.61 -18.94 -9.48
CA SER A 161 0.94 -19.60 -10.60
C SER A 161 0.00 -18.64 -11.32
N PRO A 162 -0.44 -18.94 -12.56
CA PRO A 162 -1.50 -18.17 -13.22
C PRO A 162 -2.83 -18.14 -12.45
N ALA A 163 -3.05 -19.06 -11.50
CA ALA A 163 -4.21 -18.98 -10.61
C ALA A 163 -4.08 -17.84 -9.59
N ALA A 164 -2.85 -17.49 -9.18
CA ALA A 164 -2.60 -16.36 -8.29
C ALA A 164 -2.99 -15.04 -8.96
N ASP A 165 -2.81 -14.89 -10.28
CA ASP A 165 -3.27 -13.69 -11.00
C ASP A 165 -4.77 -13.45 -10.81
N LYS A 166 -5.60 -14.50 -10.88
CA LYS A 166 -7.05 -14.36 -10.68
C LYS A 166 -7.37 -13.88 -9.27
N THR A 167 -6.63 -14.38 -8.29
CA THR A 167 -6.77 -13.97 -6.89
C THR A 167 -6.37 -12.51 -6.70
N PHE A 168 -5.25 -12.08 -7.28
CA PHE A 168 -4.82 -10.68 -7.20
C PHE A 168 -5.69 -9.73 -8.03
N ASP A 169 -6.20 -10.16 -9.19
CA ASP A 169 -7.14 -9.37 -10.00
C ASP A 169 -8.44 -9.09 -9.23
N ALA A 170 -8.92 -10.05 -8.45
CA ALA A 170 -10.06 -9.86 -7.54
C ALA A 170 -9.78 -8.82 -6.42
N LEU A 171 -8.50 -8.59 -6.09
CA LEU A 171 -8.02 -7.53 -5.20
C LEU A 171 -7.72 -6.21 -5.92
N GLY A 172 -7.91 -6.16 -7.24
CA GLY A 172 -7.63 -4.99 -8.07
C GLY A 172 -6.14 -4.83 -8.45
N VAL A 173 -5.36 -5.91 -8.37
CA VAL A 173 -3.91 -5.91 -8.63
C VAL A 173 -3.62 -6.82 -9.83
N LYS A 174 -3.08 -6.26 -10.91
CA LYS A 174 -2.83 -6.97 -12.17
C LYS A 174 -1.35 -7.07 -12.53
N THR A 175 -0.57 -6.06 -12.17
CA THR A 175 0.83 -5.94 -12.56
C THR A 175 1.78 -5.98 -11.36
N ILE A 176 3.06 -6.24 -11.61
CA ILE A 176 4.11 -6.16 -10.59
C ILE A 176 4.15 -4.77 -9.94
N GLU A 177 3.96 -3.69 -10.70
CA GLU A 177 3.92 -2.33 -10.15
C GLU A 177 2.76 -2.15 -9.16
N GLN A 178 1.55 -2.52 -9.56
CA GLN A 178 0.37 -2.41 -8.70
C GLN A 178 0.54 -3.26 -7.43
N PHE A 179 1.21 -4.41 -7.54
CA PHE A 179 1.47 -5.27 -6.40
C PHE A 179 2.51 -4.66 -5.46
N ALA A 180 3.56 -4.06 -6.00
CA ALA A 180 4.58 -3.34 -5.23
C ALA A 180 4.00 -2.15 -4.44
N ASP A 181 2.96 -1.50 -4.98
CA ASP A 181 2.26 -0.36 -4.36
C ASP A 181 1.05 -0.75 -3.50
N PHE A 182 0.81 -2.04 -3.31
CA PHE A 182 -0.45 -2.48 -2.72
C PHE A 182 -0.52 -2.10 -1.24
N LYS A 183 -1.33 -1.08 -0.92
CA LYS A 183 -1.37 -0.41 0.39
C LYS A 183 -1.48 -1.35 1.60
N TYR A 184 -2.20 -2.47 1.47
CA TYR A 184 -2.39 -3.39 2.59
C TYR A 184 -1.11 -4.14 2.96
N PHE A 185 -0.28 -4.48 1.98
CA PHE A 185 1.05 -5.05 2.25
C PHE A 185 1.99 -4.00 2.84
N HIS A 186 1.91 -2.74 2.40
CA HIS A 186 2.65 -1.64 3.03
C HIS A 186 2.28 -1.46 4.50
N TRP A 187 0.99 -1.45 4.81
CA TRP A 187 0.51 -1.35 6.20
C TRP A 187 0.95 -2.55 7.03
N ALA A 188 0.82 -3.76 6.49
CA ALA A 188 1.24 -4.97 7.19
C ALA A 188 2.75 -4.95 7.52
N GLU A 189 3.60 -4.64 6.54
CA GLU A 189 5.05 -4.52 6.72
C GLU A 189 5.40 -3.44 7.75
N ALA A 190 4.71 -2.28 7.72
CA ALA A 190 4.91 -1.21 8.68
C ALA A 190 4.51 -1.60 10.11
N ILE A 191 3.35 -2.25 10.29
CA ILE A 191 2.88 -2.73 11.60
C ILE A 191 3.87 -3.74 12.19
N VAL A 192 4.28 -4.75 11.42
CA VAL A 192 5.23 -5.78 11.86
C VAL A 192 6.59 -5.19 12.17
N THR A 193 7.04 -4.20 11.38
CA THR A 193 8.30 -3.51 11.64
C THR A 193 8.21 -2.66 12.91
N ALA A 194 7.12 -1.93 13.11
CA ALA A 194 6.90 -1.10 14.30
C ALA A 194 6.78 -1.93 15.58
N ALA A 195 6.19 -3.14 15.51
CA ALA A 195 6.09 -4.07 16.63
C ALA A 195 7.45 -4.44 17.26
N LYS A 196 8.54 -4.34 16.50
CA LYS A 196 9.92 -4.56 16.98
C LYS A 196 10.40 -3.47 17.95
N TRP A 197 9.74 -2.32 17.96
CA TRP A 197 10.10 -1.12 18.73
C TRP A 197 9.10 -0.80 19.84
N GLU A 198 7.99 -1.52 19.93
CA GLU A 198 7.15 -1.48 21.13
C GLU A 198 7.86 -2.16 22.29
N LEU A 199 7.70 -1.63 23.51
CA LEU A 199 8.31 -2.14 24.75
C LEU A 199 7.52 -3.31 25.32
#